data_AF-A0A0B8QFT8-F1
#
_entry.id   AF-A0A0B8QFT8-F1
#
_cell.length_a   1.000
_cell.length_b   1.000
_cell.length_c   1.000
_cell.angle_alpha   90.00
_cell.angle_beta   90.00
_cell.angle_gamma   90.00
#
_symmetry.space_group_name_H-M   'P 1'
#
loop_
_entity.id
_entity.type
_entity.pdbx_description
1 polymer ?
#
loop_
_entity_poly.entity_id
_entity_poly.type
_entity_poly.pdbx_seq_one_letter_code
_entity_poly.pdbx_strand_id
1 'polypeptide(L)'
;MVGKNPVVAKCIDLLAIFGTLAAFASSLALTVTLLSTGASELFGIENGLVLQGGIILLFVLVLLAVMLVGFNQGISKVSDYTVMAAIGFALFVLFSSNAHFILNNFTDSIGVMLDSYFRMSLWTDPVQQSGFPQAWTQYYWFWYYAYLIMMGLFITRISRGRTIREVILYAISMGSLGCAFFISIFGGYAVWAQLLGGYPVQDWMSDGGLTFAVVSLIKTLPAKNVILAVFLVIQFFLMLTTMSSASVATSMLTTNQLALSGDPDNKVKLLWLAPLRLSASACSCVVAALIPSNHCAWLQVCR
;
A
#
# COMPACT_ATOMS: atom_id res chain seq x y z
N MET A 1 -3.30 16.76 -28.05
CA MET A 1 -2.34 17.85 -28.35
C MET A 1 -0.95 17.64 -27.74
N VAL A 2 -0.77 16.80 -26.70
CA VAL A 2 0.56 16.44 -26.15
C VAL A 2 1.31 15.38 -26.98
N GLY A 3 0.61 14.51 -27.71
CA GLY A 3 1.20 13.39 -28.47
C GLY A 3 1.77 13.70 -29.86
N LYS A 4 1.97 14.97 -30.26
CA LYS A 4 2.53 15.30 -31.59
C LYS A 4 4.05 15.46 -31.60
N ASN A 5 4.68 15.76 -30.46
CA ASN A 5 6.14 15.88 -30.38
C ASN A 5 6.73 14.60 -29.75
N PRO A 6 7.54 13.82 -30.50
CA PRO A 6 8.07 12.54 -30.02
C PRO A 6 9.01 12.68 -28.82
N VAL A 7 9.66 13.84 -28.65
CA VAL A 7 10.53 14.10 -27.48
C VAL A 7 9.69 14.31 -26.22
N VAL A 8 8.64 15.13 -26.32
CA VAL A 8 7.75 15.40 -25.17
C VAL A 8 7.02 14.13 -24.74
N ALA A 9 6.55 13.32 -25.69
CA ALA A 9 5.92 12.03 -25.39
C ALA A 9 6.88 11.10 -24.65
N LYS A 10 8.12 10.92 -25.16
CA LYS A 10 9.14 10.10 -24.49
C LYS A 10 9.51 10.60 -23.10
N CYS A 11 9.60 11.91 -22.89
CA CYS A 11 9.87 12.47 -21.57
C CYS A 11 8.74 12.17 -20.58
N ILE A 12 7.48 12.27 -21.02
CA ILE A 12 6.31 11.94 -20.19
C ILE A 12 6.30 10.45 -19.85
N ASP A 13 6.56 9.58 -20.83
CA ASP A 13 6.62 8.14 -20.63
C ASP A 13 7.75 7.75 -19.66
N LEU A 14 8.92 8.39 -19.76
CA LEU A 14 10.02 8.20 -18.81
C LEU A 14 9.64 8.65 -17.40
N LEU A 15 9.05 9.83 -17.23
CA LEU A 15 8.57 10.33 -15.93
C LEU A 15 7.52 9.38 -15.33
N ALA A 16 6.64 8.84 -16.16
CA ALA A 16 5.64 7.86 -15.76
C ALA A 16 6.28 6.58 -15.20
N ILE A 17 7.27 6.03 -15.91
CA ILE A 17 7.97 4.81 -15.52
C ILE A 17 8.74 5.04 -14.22
N PHE A 18 9.52 6.11 -14.11
CA PHE A 18 10.27 6.39 -12.88
C PHE A 18 9.36 6.70 -11.69
N GLY A 19 8.29 7.47 -11.91
CA GLY A 19 7.31 7.79 -10.86
C GLY A 19 6.64 6.53 -10.33
N THR A 20 6.15 5.66 -11.22
CA THR A 20 5.54 4.39 -10.82
C THR A 20 6.53 3.50 -10.06
N LEU A 21 7.75 3.30 -10.57
CA LEU A 21 8.78 2.50 -9.89
C LEU A 21 9.12 3.02 -8.48
N ALA A 22 9.26 4.33 -8.30
CA ALA A 22 9.54 4.93 -7.01
C ALA A 22 8.40 4.69 -6.01
N ALA A 23 7.16 4.80 -6.47
CA ALA A 23 5.97 4.63 -5.64
C ALA A 23 5.72 3.17 -5.23
N PHE A 24 6.14 2.20 -6.06
CA PHE A 24 6.15 0.78 -5.67
C PHE A 24 7.29 0.44 -4.72
N ALA A 25 8.46 1.06 -4.91
CA ALA A 25 9.61 0.84 -4.03
C ALA A 25 9.28 1.24 -2.59
N SER A 26 8.61 2.37 -2.39
CA SER A 26 8.18 2.81 -1.05
C SER A 26 7.14 1.87 -0.43
N SER A 27 6.13 1.45 -1.19
CA SER A 27 5.13 0.48 -0.71
C SER A 27 5.77 -0.86 -0.35
N LEU A 28 6.70 -1.36 -1.17
CA LEU A 28 7.40 -2.62 -0.91
C LEU A 28 8.28 -2.52 0.34
N ALA A 29 8.99 -1.40 0.54
CA ALA A 29 9.82 -1.19 1.71
C ALA A 29 9.00 -1.23 3.01
N LEU A 30 7.82 -0.60 3.02
CA LEU A 30 6.90 -0.63 4.16
C LEU A 30 6.40 -2.07 4.42
N THR A 31 5.99 -2.79 3.38
CA THR A 31 5.53 -4.18 3.53
C THR A 31 6.65 -5.11 3.99
N VAL A 32 7.87 -5.00 3.46
CA VAL A 32 9.00 -5.84 3.86
C VAL A 32 9.34 -5.60 5.32
N THR A 33 9.36 -4.34 5.76
CA THR A 33 9.58 -4.00 7.18
C THR A 33 8.46 -4.55 8.06
N LEU A 34 7.21 -4.46 7.62
CA LEU A 34 6.07 -5.05 8.35
C LEU A 34 6.19 -6.58 8.47
N LEU A 35 6.54 -7.24 7.37
CA LEU A 35 6.74 -8.69 7.34
C LEU A 35 7.92 -9.15 8.18
N SER A 36 9.02 -8.40 8.17
CA SER A 36 10.22 -8.71 8.96
C SER A 36 9.96 -8.53 10.46
N THR A 37 9.30 -7.44 10.86
CA THR A 37 8.87 -7.23 12.25
C THR A 37 7.89 -8.31 12.71
N GLY A 38 6.91 -8.66 11.88
CA GLY A 38 5.96 -9.73 12.19
C GLY A 38 6.61 -11.12 12.31
N ALA A 39 7.54 -11.44 11.41
CA ALA A 39 8.29 -12.69 11.45
C ALA A 39 9.22 -12.76 12.68
N SER A 40 9.86 -11.65 13.04
CA SER A 40 10.66 -11.51 14.27
C SER A 40 9.81 -11.82 15.51
N GLU A 41 8.60 -11.28 15.58
CA GLU A 41 7.68 -11.48 16.71
C GLU A 41 7.07 -12.90 16.77
N LEU A 42 7.03 -13.63 15.65
CA LEU A 42 6.52 -15.01 15.58
C LEU A 42 7.58 -16.07 15.86
N PHE A 43 8.77 -15.89 15.26
CA PHE A 43 9.82 -16.90 15.25
C PHE A 43 10.99 -16.57 16.18
N GLY A 44 11.01 -15.36 16.78
CA GLY A 44 12.09 -14.90 17.65
C GLY A 44 13.41 -14.66 16.90
N ILE A 45 13.34 -14.42 15.59
CA ILE A 45 14.51 -14.14 14.73
C ILE A 45 14.82 -12.65 14.79
N GLU A 46 16.09 -12.28 14.85
CA GLU A 46 16.50 -10.87 14.84
C GLU A 46 16.00 -10.14 13.58
N ASN A 47 15.32 -9.00 13.79
CA ASN A 47 14.89 -8.13 12.71
C ASN A 47 16.08 -7.33 12.20
N GLY A 48 16.61 -7.72 11.03
CA GLY A 48 17.73 -7.05 10.40
C GLY A 48 17.70 -7.15 8.88
N LEU A 49 18.72 -6.57 8.24
CA LEU A 49 18.84 -6.54 6.78
C LEU A 49 18.82 -7.95 6.14
N VAL A 50 19.32 -8.96 6.86
CA VAL A 50 19.31 -10.36 6.39
C VAL A 50 17.88 -10.90 6.26
N LEU A 51 17.03 -10.65 7.27
CA LEU A 51 15.64 -11.11 7.25
C LEU A 51 14.84 -10.37 6.17
N GLN A 52 15.02 -9.05 6.06
CA GLN A 52 14.39 -8.23 5.04
C GLN A 52 14.81 -8.67 3.62
N GLY A 53 16.11 -8.89 3.41
CA GLY A 53 16.64 -9.41 2.14
C GLY A 53 16.08 -10.79 1.79
N GLY A 54 15.95 -11.68 2.79
CA GLY A 54 15.31 -12.99 2.63
C GLY A 54 13.84 -12.90 2.21
N ILE A 55 13.07 -11.99 2.81
CA ILE A 55 11.66 -11.75 2.44
C ILE A 55 11.55 -11.21 1.01
N ILE A 56 12.41 -10.27 0.62
CA ILE A 56 12.46 -9.77 -0.76
C ILE A 56 12.78 -10.92 -1.73
N LEU A 57 13.75 -11.78 -1.41
CA LEU A 57 14.08 -12.95 -2.22
C LEU A 57 12.90 -13.93 -2.31
N LEU A 58 12.13 -14.11 -1.23
CA LEU A 58 10.91 -14.91 -1.26
C LEU A 58 9.86 -14.34 -2.23
N PHE A 59 9.61 -13.03 -2.20
CA PHE A 59 8.73 -12.37 -3.19
C PHE A 59 9.17 -12.68 -4.62
N VAL A 60 10.48 -12.58 -4.88
CA VAL A 60 11.08 -12.88 -6.19
C VAL A 60 10.81 -14.30 -6.64
N LEU A 61 11.05 -15.28 -5.77
CA LEU A 61 10.85 -16.69 -6.08
C LEU A 61 9.39 -17.02 -6.34
N VAL A 62 8.47 -16.50 -5.52
CA VAL A 62 7.04 -16.73 -5.70
C VAL A 62 6.55 -16.13 -7.02
N LEU A 63 6.98 -14.91 -7.38
CA LEU A 63 6.63 -14.32 -8.67
C LEU A 63 7.15 -15.14 -9.86
N LEU A 64 8.36 -15.70 -9.74
CA LEU A 64 8.91 -16.60 -10.76
C LEU A 64 8.10 -17.90 -10.87
N ALA A 65 7.66 -18.47 -9.75
CA ALA A 65 6.83 -19.67 -9.75
C ALA A 65 5.45 -19.42 -10.40
N VAL A 66 4.81 -18.29 -10.09
CA VAL A 66 3.51 -17.91 -10.68
C VAL A 66 3.61 -17.72 -12.21
N MET A 67 4.75 -17.24 -12.70
CA MET A 67 5.00 -17.13 -14.15
C MET A 67 5.01 -18.49 -14.85
N LEU A 68 5.63 -19.52 -14.24
CA LEU A 68 5.75 -20.86 -14.84
C LEU A 68 4.41 -21.56 -15.02
N VAL A 69 3.45 -21.29 -14.12
CA VAL A 69 2.10 -21.90 -14.14
C VAL A 69 1.14 -21.14 -15.08
N GLY A 70 1.47 -19.90 -15.44
CA GLY A 70 0.65 -19.05 -16.31
C GLY A 70 0.28 -17.75 -15.61
N PHE A 71 1.01 -16.69 -15.94
CA PHE A 71 0.98 -15.40 -15.26
C PHE A 71 -0.43 -14.81 -15.09
N ASN A 72 -1.20 -14.68 -16.17
CA ASN A 72 -2.52 -14.02 -16.11
C ASN A 72 -3.56 -14.83 -15.29
N GLN A 73 -3.63 -16.15 -15.46
CA GLN A 73 -4.61 -16.98 -14.75
C GLN A 73 -4.21 -17.19 -13.28
N GLY A 74 -2.92 -17.34 -12.99
CA GLY A 74 -2.40 -17.49 -11.64
C GLY A 74 -2.64 -16.24 -10.79
N ILE A 75 -2.28 -15.06 -11.31
CA ILE A 75 -2.42 -13.80 -10.57
C ILE A 75 -3.89 -13.47 -10.29
N SER A 76 -4.79 -13.70 -11.27
CA SER A 76 -6.21 -13.44 -11.06
C SER A 76 -6.76 -14.24 -9.88
N LYS A 77 -6.51 -15.56 -9.84
CA LYS A 77 -6.97 -16.42 -8.75
C LYS A 77 -6.37 -16.02 -7.41
N VAL A 78 -5.07 -15.75 -7.36
CA VAL A 78 -4.39 -15.31 -6.13
C VAL A 78 -4.98 -13.99 -5.65
N SER A 79 -5.27 -13.05 -6.54
CA SER A 79 -5.91 -11.77 -6.21
C SER A 79 -7.31 -11.97 -5.62
N ASP A 80 -8.14 -12.81 -6.23
CA ASP A 80 -9.51 -13.06 -5.76
C ASP A 80 -9.51 -13.66 -4.34
N TYR A 81 -8.67 -14.68 -4.09
CA TYR A 81 -8.54 -15.28 -2.77
C TYR A 81 -7.95 -14.32 -1.74
N THR A 82 -7.00 -13.48 -2.14
CA THR A 82 -6.36 -12.52 -1.24
C THR A 82 -7.33 -11.42 -0.81
N VAL A 83 -8.12 -10.88 -1.74
CA VAL A 83 -9.14 -9.88 -1.42
C VAL A 83 -10.23 -10.48 -0.52
N MET A 84 -10.69 -11.70 -0.81
CA MET A 84 -11.66 -12.40 0.03
C MET A 84 -11.09 -12.67 1.44
N ALA A 85 -9.83 -13.08 1.55
CA ALA A 85 -9.16 -13.28 2.83
C ALA A 85 -9.00 -11.96 3.59
N ALA A 86 -8.64 -10.86 2.91
CA ALA A 86 -8.51 -9.54 3.51
C ALA A 86 -9.85 -9.01 4.06
N ILE A 87 -10.94 -9.15 3.30
CA ILE A 87 -12.29 -8.79 3.77
C ILE A 87 -12.69 -9.68 4.96
N GLY A 88 -12.48 -10.99 4.88
CA GLY A 88 -12.76 -11.92 5.97
C GLY A 88 -11.98 -11.58 7.25
N PHE A 89 -10.70 -11.22 7.10
CA PHE A 89 -9.85 -10.79 8.21
C PHE A 89 -10.32 -9.47 8.82
N ALA A 90 -10.70 -8.48 8.00
CA ALA A 90 -11.25 -7.22 8.50
C ALA A 90 -12.54 -7.44 9.30
N LEU A 91 -13.46 -8.27 8.79
CA LEU A 91 -14.68 -8.64 9.53
C LEU A 91 -14.36 -9.37 10.83
N PHE A 92 -13.38 -10.27 10.82
CA PHE A 92 -12.92 -10.93 12.03
C PHE A 92 -12.42 -9.92 13.09
N VAL A 93 -11.64 -8.92 12.69
CA VAL A 93 -11.16 -7.86 13.59
C VAL A 93 -12.32 -7.02 14.13
N LEU A 94 -13.29 -6.69 13.28
CA LEU A 94 -14.49 -5.95 13.68
C LEU A 94 -15.25 -6.68 14.81
N PHE A 95 -15.48 -7.99 14.67
CA PHE A 95 -16.23 -8.76 15.67
C PHE A 95 -15.41 -9.15 16.90
N SER A 96 -14.08 -9.30 16.77
CA SER A 96 -13.20 -9.71 17.88
C SER A 96 -12.77 -8.56 18.79
N SER A 97 -12.97 -7.32 18.36
CA SER A 97 -12.66 -6.12 19.15
C SER A 97 -13.93 -5.54 19.77
N ASN A 98 -14.43 -4.42 19.25
CA ASN A 98 -15.68 -3.81 19.67
C ASN A 98 -16.39 -3.21 18.45
N ALA A 99 -17.22 -4.02 17.81
CA ALA A 99 -17.95 -3.63 16.61
C ALA A 99 -18.81 -2.37 16.83
N HIS A 100 -19.43 -2.24 18.00
CA HIS A 100 -20.27 -1.08 18.34
C HIS A 100 -19.46 0.22 18.34
N PHE A 101 -18.29 0.22 18.99
CA PHE A 101 -17.40 1.38 19.00
C PHE A 101 -16.93 1.72 17.58
N ILE A 102 -16.47 0.73 16.81
CA ILE A 102 -15.94 0.95 15.46
C ILE A 102 -17.01 1.54 14.53
N LEU A 103 -18.24 1.01 14.57
CA LEU A 103 -19.34 1.50 13.75
C LEU A 103 -19.77 2.92 14.15
N ASN A 104 -19.88 3.20 15.46
CA ASN A 104 -20.19 4.56 15.93
C ASN A 104 -19.09 5.55 15.56
N ASN A 105 -17.82 5.18 15.75
CA ASN A 105 -16.67 6.01 15.39
C ASN A 105 -16.62 6.27 13.88
N PHE A 106 -17.00 5.30 13.06
CA PHE A 106 -17.11 5.48 11.62
C PHE A 106 -18.18 6.51 11.24
N THR A 107 -19.38 6.39 11.80
CA THR A 107 -20.47 7.33 11.53
C THR A 107 -20.10 8.74 11.97
N ASP A 108 -19.48 8.89 13.15
CA ASP A 108 -19.00 10.17 13.66
C ASP A 108 -17.90 10.77 12.77
N SER A 109 -16.94 9.94 12.34
CA SER A 109 -15.84 10.36 11.45
C SER A 109 -16.35 10.91 10.11
N ILE A 110 -17.47 10.41 9.58
CA ILE A 110 -18.09 10.97 8.37
C ILE A 110 -18.60 12.39 8.64
N GLY A 111 -19.23 12.62 9.79
CA GLY A 111 -19.69 13.95 10.20
C GLY A 111 -18.53 14.94 10.30
N VAL A 112 -17.46 14.54 10.99
CA VAL A 112 -16.23 15.35 11.13
C VAL A 112 -15.58 15.63 9.78
N MET A 113 -15.49 14.63 8.90
CA MET A 113 -14.92 14.79 7.56
C MET A 113 -15.71 15.81 6.74
N LEU A 114 -17.04 15.78 6.77
CA LEU A 114 -17.88 16.72 6.02
C LEU A 114 -17.79 18.14 6.57
N ASP A 115 -17.76 18.29 7.89
CA ASP A 115 -17.63 19.59 8.56
C ASP A 115 -16.27 20.25 8.28
N SER A 116 -15.19 19.48 8.41
CA SER A 116 -13.83 19.99 8.26
C SER A 116 -13.26 19.90 6.84
N TYR A 117 -14.05 19.46 5.85
CA TYR A 117 -13.57 19.17 4.48
C TYR A 117 -12.81 20.34 3.86
N PHE A 118 -13.44 21.52 3.77
CA PHE A 118 -12.82 22.68 3.12
C PHE A 118 -11.58 23.18 3.85
N ARG A 119 -11.60 23.13 5.18
CA ARG A 119 -10.46 23.51 6.02
C ARG A 119 -9.28 22.58 5.75
N MET A 120 -9.47 21.27 5.81
CA MET A 120 -8.43 20.28 5.57
C MET A 120 -7.92 20.31 4.12
N SER A 121 -8.80 20.59 3.15
CA SER A 121 -8.45 20.68 1.72
C SER A 121 -7.45 21.80 1.41
N LEU A 122 -7.51 22.90 2.16
CA LEU A 122 -6.69 24.10 1.95
C LEU A 122 -5.71 24.35 3.11
N TRP A 123 -5.51 23.37 3.99
CA TRP A 123 -4.67 23.54 5.17
C TRP A 123 -3.19 23.47 4.80
N THR A 124 -2.50 24.60 4.92
CA THR A 124 -1.05 24.73 4.66
C THR A 124 -0.23 25.00 5.92
N ASP A 125 -0.91 25.20 7.05
CA ASP A 125 -0.35 25.54 8.36
C ASP A 125 0.79 26.59 8.36
N PRO A 126 0.56 27.82 7.85
CA PRO A 126 1.63 28.80 7.70
C PRO A 126 2.04 29.44 9.03
N VAL A 127 1.19 29.37 10.06
CA VAL A 127 1.40 30.07 11.35
C VAL A 127 2.04 29.14 12.38
N GLN A 128 1.43 27.98 12.67
CA GLN A 128 1.98 27.07 13.68
C GLN A 128 3.19 26.31 13.15
N GLN A 129 3.29 26.15 11.82
CA GLN A 129 4.38 25.44 11.15
C GLN A 129 4.64 24.06 11.78
N SER A 130 3.55 23.37 12.18
CA SER A 130 3.62 22.03 12.79
C SER A 130 4.22 20.98 11.86
N GLY A 131 4.29 21.28 10.55
CA GLY A 131 4.77 20.36 9.53
C GLY A 131 3.77 19.26 9.16
N PHE A 132 2.60 19.21 9.80
CA PHE A 132 1.62 18.13 9.59
C PHE A 132 1.10 18.07 8.14
N PRO A 133 0.65 19.17 7.50
CA PRO A 133 0.16 19.12 6.12
C PRO A 133 1.24 18.68 5.13
N GLN A 134 2.50 19.03 5.39
CA GLN A 134 3.64 18.68 4.55
C GLN A 134 4.03 17.20 4.72
N ALA A 135 4.02 16.69 5.95
CA ALA A 135 4.37 15.31 6.26
C ALA A 135 3.29 14.30 5.79
N TRP A 136 2.01 14.67 5.89
CA TRP A 136 0.89 13.77 5.61
C TRP A 136 0.19 14.09 4.30
N THR A 137 -0.52 15.22 4.23
CA THR A 137 -1.39 15.57 3.10
C THR A 137 -0.60 15.67 1.80
N GLN A 138 0.49 16.42 1.80
CA GLN A 138 1.35 16.61 0.62
C GLN A 138 2.03 15.30 0.20
N TYR A 139 2.50 14.49 1.15
CA TYR A 139 3.06 13.17 0.87
C TYR A 139 2.06 12.28 0.13
N TYR A 140 0.83 12.15 0.65
CA TYR A 140 -0.21 11.34 0.01
C TYR A 140 -0.59 11.86 -1.38
N TRP A 141 -0.67 13.18 -1.58
CA TRP A 141 -0.88 13.74 -2.92
C TRP A 141 0.19 13.29 -3.91
N PHE A 142 1.47 13.42 -3.56
CA PHE A 142 2.56 12.97 -4.44
C PHE A 142 2.55 11.46 -4.66
N TRP A 143 2.23 10.69 -3.63
CA TRP A 143 2.06 9.25 -3.74
C TRP A 143 0.95 8.92 -4.75
N TYR A 144 -0.24 9.49 -4.63
CA TYR A 144 -1.33 9.26 -5.58
C TYR A 144 -0.98 9.71 -7.00
N TYR A 145 -0.30 10.85 -7.17
CA TYR A 145 0.16 11.32 -8.48
C TYR A 145 1.08 10.31 -9.17
N ALA A 146 1.98 9.67 -8.42
CA ALA A 146 2.87 8.66 -8.96
C ALA A 146 2.14 7.37 -9.41
N TYR A 147 0.97 7.08 -8.82
CA TYR A 147 0.12 5.93 -9.17
C TYR A 147 -0.87 6.20 -10.31
N LEU A 148 -1.10 7.47 -10.69
CA LEU A 148 -2.15 7.85 -11.63
C LEU A 148 -2.11 7.09 -12.95
N ILE A 149 -0.93 6.91 -13.53
CA ILE A 149 -0.81 6.33 -14.88
C ILE A 149 -1.12 4.84 -14.85
N MET A 150 -0.64 4.13 -13.83
CA MET A 150 -0.98 2.73 -13.64
C MET A 150 -2.48 2.56 -13.40
N MET A 151 -3.06 3.32 -12.47
CA MET A 151 -4.48 3.22 -12.13
C MET A 151 -5.36 3.60 -13.32
N GLY A 152 -4.96 4.61 -14.10
CA GLY A 152 -5.64 5.01 -15.33
C GLY A 152 -5.67 3.88 -16.36
N LEU A 153 -4.54 3.21 -16.62
CA LEU A 153 -4.48 2.06 -17.52
C LEU A 153 -5.34 0.89 -17.02
N PHE A 154 -5.35 0.64 -15.72
CA PHE A 154 -6.15 -0.43 -15.13
C PHE A 154 -7.66 -0.15 -15.24
N ILE A 155 -8.10 1.03 -14.81
CA ILE A 155 -9.51 1.45 -14.82
C ILE A 155 -10.05 1.46 -16.25
N THR A 156 -9.29 1.99 -17.21
CA THR A 156 -9.70 2.03 -18.62
C THR A 156 -9.87 0.63 -19.23
N ARG A 157 -8.99 -0.33 -18.87
CA ARG A 157 -9.10 -1.72 -19.35
C ARG A 157 -10.34 -2.44 -18.83
N ILE A 158 -10.63 -2.34 -17.53
CA ILE A 158 -11.79 -3.02 -16.92
C ILE A 158 -13.12 -2.32 -17.24
N SER A 159 -13.07 -1.10 -17.76
CA SER A 159 -14.26 -0.27 -18.04
C SER A 159 -14.74 -0.33 -19.50
N ARG A 160 -14.29 -1.31 -20.29
CA ARG A 160 -14.67 -1.44 -21.70
C ARG A 160 -16.19 -1.56 -21.85
N GLY A 161 -16.80 -0.65 -22.62
CA GLY A 161 -18.24 -0.63 -22.91
C GLY A 161 -19.09 0.18 -21.93
N ARG A 162 -18.51 0.82 -20.91
CA ARG A 162 -19.20 1.73 -20.00
C ARG A 162 -19.15 3.18 -20.48
N THR A 163 -20.12 3.99 -20.07
CA THR A 163 -20.08 5.44 -20.33
C THR A 163 -19.05 6.12 -19.43
N ILE A 164 -18.46 7.24 -19.87
CA ILE A 164 -17.47 7.99 -19.06
C ILE A 164 -18.04 8.34 -17.67
N ARG A 165 -19.33 8.70 -17.61
CA ARG A 165 -20.02 9.02 -16.35
C ARG A 165 -20.06 7.82 -15.42
N GLU A 166 -20.42 6.63 -15.91
CA GLU A 166 -20.42 5.40 -15.12
C GLU A 166 -19.03 5.07 -14.59
N VAL A 167 -17.99 5.23 -15.41
CA VAL A 167 -16.61 4.95 -15.01
C VAL A 167 -16.17 5.85 -13.87
N ILE A 168 -16.44 7.16 -13.98
CA ILE A 168 -16.07 8.14 -12.94
C ILE A 168 -16.82 7.85 -11.64
N LEU A 169 -18.15 7.68 -11.69
CA LEU A 169 -18.95 7.43 -10.50
C LEU A 169 -18.56 6.11 -9.83
N TYR A 170 -18.39 5.04 -10.61
CA TYR A 170 -18.00 3.74 -10.08
C TYR A 170 -16.61 3.76 -9.45
N ALA A 171 -15.63 4.40 -10.11
CA ALA A 171 -14.27 4.49 -9.60
C ALA A 171 -14.19 5.27 -8.28
N ILE A 172 -14.88 6.42 -8.19
CA ILE A 172 -14.90 7.24 -6.98
C ILE A 172 -15.66 6.51 -5.87
N SER A 173 -16.89 6.06 -6.11
CA SER A 173 -17.72 5.46 -5.07
C SER A 173 -17.12 4.16 -4.53
N MET A 174 -16.78 3.20 -5.38
CA MET A 174 -16.26 1.90 -4.92
C MET A 174 -14.85 2.02 -4.33
N GLY A 175 -14.01 2.88 -4.90
CA GLY A 175 -12.66 3.15 -4.38
C GLY A 175 -12.72 3.76 -2.98
N SER A 176 -13.54 4.80 -2.80
CA SER A 176 -13.73 5.45 -1.48
C SER A 176 -14.34 4.51 -0.45
N LEU A 177 -15.35 3.70 -0.83
CA LEU A 177 -15.97 2.74 0.09
C LEU A 177 -15.00 1.66 0.56
N GLY A 178 -14.15 1.15 -0.33
CA GLY A 178 -13.12 0.17 0.03
C GLY A 178 -12.10 0.74 1.01
N CYS A 179 -11.59 1.94 0.76
CA CYS A 179 -10.68 2.63 1.68
C CYS A 179 -11.35 2.91 3.03
N ALA A 180 -12.58 3.44 3.00
CA ALA A 180 -13.36 3.74 4.20
C ALA A 180 -13.58 2.48 5.05
N PHE A 181 -13.90 1.35 4.42
CA PHE A 181 -14.09 0.06 5.08
C PHE A 181 -12.85 -0.38 5.87
N PHE A 182 -11.67 -0.42 5.23
CA PHE A 182 -10.45 -0.87 5.91
C PHE A 182 -9.93 0.14 6.95
N ILE A 183 -9.94 1.44 6.64
CA ILE A 183 -9.47 2.48 7.58
C ILE A 183 -10.40 2.55 8.79
N SER A 184 -11.71 2.45 8.59
CA SER A 184 -12.67 2.42 9.68
C SER A 184 -12.40 1.27 10.65
N ILE A 185 -12.23 0.05 10.13
CA ILE A 185 -12.06 -1.14 10.97
C ILE A 185 -10.71 -1.10 11.69
N PHE A 186 -9.60 -0.99 10.97
CA PHE A 186 -8.27 -1.05 11.60
C PHE A 186 -7.93 0.21 12.39
N GLY A 187 -8.29 1.39 11.87
CA GLY A 187 -8.10 2.66 12.56
C GLY A 187 -9.00 2.78 13.78
N GLY A 188 -10.28 2.42 13.65
CA GLY A 188 -11.22 2.38 14.78
C GLY A 188 -10.78 1.38 15.85
N TYR A 189 -10.26 0.22 15.45
CA TYR A 189 -9.68 -0.75 16.38
C TYR A 189 -8.45 -0.20 17.12
N ALA A 190 -7.52 0.45 16.41
CA ALA A 190 -6.34 1.07 17.04
C ALA A 190 -6.73 2.15 18.05
N VAL A 191 -7.69 3.01 17.70
CA VAL A 191 -8.21 4.05 18.60
C VAL A 191 -8.90 3.44 19.81
N TRP A 192 -9.74 2.42 19.60
CA TRP A 192 -10.38 1.69 20.68
C TRP A 192 -9.36 1.06 21.62
N ALA A 193 -8.34 0.39 21.07
CA ALA A 193 -7.30 -0.29 21.83
C ALA A 193 -6.52 0.69 22.72
N GLN A 194 -6.18 1.87 22.19
CA GLN A 194 -5.50 2.93 22.93
C GLN A 194 -6.36 3.55 24.04
N LEU A 195 -7.61 3.91 23.71
CA LEU A 195 -8.44 4.71 24.63
C LEU A 195 -9.23 3.86 25.64
N LEU A 196 -9.70 2.68 25.22
CA LEU A 196 -10.65 1.86 25.98
C LEU A 196 -10.12 0.45 26.25
N GLY A 197 -9.24 -0.07 25.38
CA GLY A 197 -8.64 -1.40 25.53
C GLY A 197 -7.47 -1.44 26.51
N GLY A 198 -6.96 -0.29 26.96
CA GLY A 198 -5.83 -0.21 27.88
C GLY A 198 -4.48 -0.61 27.27
N TYR A 199 -4.37 -0.63 25.94
CA TYR A 199 -3.14 -0.98 25.23
C TYR A 199 -2.31 0.27 24.92
N PRO A 200 -0.99 0.26 25.15
CA PRO A 200 -0.12 1.40 24.90
C PRO A 200 0.32 1.47 23.42
N VAL A 201 -0.63 1.64 22.50
CA VAL A 201 -0.38 1.72 21.05
C VAL A 201 0.55 2.88 20.70
N GLN A 202 0.41 4.02 21.39
CA GLN A 202 1.27 5.18 21.19
C GLN A 202 2.72 4.92 21.63
N ASP A 203 2.92 4.18 22.73
CA ASP A 203 4.26 3.85 23.22
C ASP A 203 4.93 2.85 22.27
N TRP A 204 4.18 1.84 21.78
CA TRP A 204 4.70 0.92 20.76
C TRP A 204 5.14 1.64 19.48
N MET A 205 4.43 2.69 19.08
CA MET A 205 4.80 3.51 17.93
C MET A 205 6.06 4.32 18.19
N SER A 206 6.22 4.84 19.41
CA SER A 206 7.36 5.67 19.80
C SER A 206 8.64 4.86 19.97
N ASP A 207 8.54 3.67 20.57
CA ASP A 207 9.69 2.83 20.91
C ASP A 207 10.11 1.90 19.76
N GLY A 208 9.14 1.29 19.08
CA GLY A 208 9.39 0.27 18.05
C GLY A 208 9.05 0.71 16.62
N GLY A 209 8.51 1.92 16.45
CA GLY A 209 8.06 2.44 15.17
C GLY A 209 6.69 1.90 14.71
N LEU A 210 6.24 2.38 13.55
CA LEU A 210 4.90 2.13 13.02
C LEU A 210 4.62 0.63 12.80
N THR A 211 5.58 -0.10 12.23
CA THR A 211 5.38 -1.53 11.90
C THR A 211 5.29 -2.40 13.15
N PHE A 212 6.05 -2.06 14.19
CA PHE A 212 5.97 -2.73 15.49
C PHE A 212 4.63 -2.45 16.16
N ALA A 213 4.14 -1.21 16.15
CA ALA A 213 2.83 -0.88 16.71
C ALA A 213 1.69 -1.68 16.05
N VAL A 214 1.72 -1.82 14.72
CA VAL A 214 0.73 -2.62 13.99
C VAL A 214 0.82 -4.10 14.38
N VAL A 215 2.01 -4.68 14.41
CA VAL A 215 2.21 -6.10 14.79
C VAL A 215 1.76 -6.35 16.23
N SER A 216 2.15 -5.48 17.16
CA SER A 216 1.76 -5.56 18.57
C SER A 216 0.25 -5.42 18.75
N LEU A 217 -0.39 -4.51 18.01
CA LEU A 217 -1.85 -4.37 18.02
C LEU A 217 -2.55 -5.65 17.56
N ILE A 218 -2.11 -6.25 16.44
CA ILE A 218 -2.66 -7.53 15.95
C ILE A 218 -2.46 -8.66 16.97
N LYS A 219 -1.35 -8.64 17.73
CA LYS A 219 -1.10 -9.63 18.80
C LYS A 219 -2.03 -9.48 20.02
N THR A 220 -2.80 -8.40 20.12
CA THR A 220 -3.81 -8.26 21.18
C THR A 220 -5.11 -9.03 20.86
N LEU A 221 -5.30 -9.45 19.61
CA LEU A 221 -6.42 -10.29 19.18
C LEU A 221 -6.30 -11.73 19.74
N PRO A 222 -7.42 -12.47 19.88
CA PRO A 222 -7.39 -13.85 20.34
C PRO A 222 -6.53 -14.73 19.41
N ALA A 223 -5.93 -15.80 19.92
CA ALA A 223 -5.03 -16.66 19.13
C ALA A 223 -3.87 -15.90 18.43
N LYS A 224 -3.29 -14.91 19.13
CA LYS A 224 -2.27 -13.95 18.66
C LYS A 224 -1.29 -14.45 17.59
N ASN A 225 -0.67 -15.62 17.77
CA ASN A 225 0.34 -16.13 16.83
C ASN A 225 -0.27 -16.61 15.51
N VAL A 226 -1.43 -17.25 15.55
CA VAL A 226 -2.13 -17.74 14.36
C VAL A 226 -2.64 -16.55 13.55
N ILE A 227 -3.24 -15.57 14.22
CA ILE A 227 -3.80 -14.38 13.58
C ILE A 227 -2.72 -13.51 12.97
N LEU A 228 -1.61 -13.33 13.69
CA LEU A 228 -0.46 -12.64 13.14
C LEU A 228 0.09 -13.37 11.91
N ALA A 229 0.24 -14.69 11.94
CA ALA A 229 0.69 -15.44 10.76
C ALA A 229 -0.27 -15.26 9.56
N VAL A 230 -1.58 -15.34 9.78
CA VAL A 230 -2.59 -15.09 8.74
C VAL A 230 -2.49 -13.66 8.19
N PHE A 231 -2.35 -12.66 9.07
CA PHE A 231 -2.18 -11.27 8.68
C PHE A 231 -0.94 -11.07 7.79
N LEU A 232 0.20 -11.63 8.18
CA LEU A 232 1.43 -11.53 7.39
C LEU A 232 1.30 -12.22 6.04
N VAL A 233 0.63 -13.37 5.97
CA VAL A 233 0.36 -14.06 4.69
C VAL A 233 -0.53 -13.20 3.78
N ILE A 234 -1.58 -12.58 4.33
CA ILE A 234 -2.45 -11.66 3.56
C ILE A 234 -1.65 -10.46 3.05
N GLN A 235 -0.84 -9.82 3.90
CA GLN A 235 0.00 -8.67 3.50
C GLN A 235 1.03 -9.06 2.43
N PHE A 236 1.63 -10.25 2.55
CA PHE A 236 2.53 -10.79 1.55
C PHE A 236 1.82 -10.94 0.20
N PHE A 237 0.66 -11.60 0.15
CA PHE A 237 -0.05 -11.78 -1.12
C PHE A 237 -0.64 -10.48 -1.69
N LEU A 238 -1.11 -9.55 -0.85
CA LEU A 238 -1.57 -8.23 -1.30
C LEU A 238 -0.45 -7.44 -1.99
N MET A 239 0.76 -7.50 -1.44
CA MET A 239 1.91 -6.85 -2.07
C MET A 239 2.34 -7.60 -3.34
N LEU A 240 2.31 -8.93 -3.32
CA LEU A 240 2.63 -9.76 -4.49
C LEU A 240 1.75 -9.42 -5.69
N THR A 241 0.43 -9.30 -5.49
CA THR A 241 -0.51 -8.94 -6.56
C THR A 241 -0.34 -7.50 -7.01
N THR A 242 -0.06 -6.58 -6.08
CA THR A 242 0.21 -5.17 -6.39
C THR A 242 1.46 -5.03 -7.27
N MET A 243 2.56 -5.70 -6.92
CA MET A 243 3.78 -5.73 -7.72
C MET A 243 3.56 -6.35 -9.11
N SER A 244 2.72 -7.37 -9.19
CA SER A 244 2.39 -8.02 -10.45
C SER A 244 1.63 -7.07 -11.39
N SER A 245 0.64 -6.34 -10.88
CA SER A 245 -0.08 -5.30 -11.64
C SER A 245 0.83 -4.15 -12.06
N ALA A 246 1.79 -3.75 -11.21
CA ALA A 246 2.79 -2.73 -11.53
C ALA A 246 3.70 -3.12 -12.70
N SER A 247 4.19 -4.36 -12.68
CA SER A 247 4.99 -4.93 -13.77
C SER A 247 4.21 -4.95 -15.09
N VAL A 248 2.92 -5.30 -15.05
CA VAL A 248 2.04 -5.31 -16.22
C VAL A 248 1.86 -3.90 -16.78
N ALA A 249 1.60 -2.91 -15.93
CA ALA A 249 1.39 -1.53 -16.35
C ALA A 249 2.66 -0.91 -16.95
N THR A 250 3.81 -1.10 -16.31
CA THR A 250 5.12 -0.62 -16.82
C THR A 250 5.51 -1.30 -18.14
N SER A 251 5.16 -2.58 -18.30
CA SER A 251 5.36 -3.30 -19.58
C SER A 251 4.50 -2.74 -20.71
N MET A 252 3.28 -2.26 -20.40
CA MET A 252 2.42 -1.63 -21.40
C MET A 252 2.96 -0.28 -21.84
N LEU A 253 3.53 0.49 -20.92
CA LEU A 253 4.15 1.79 -21.25
C LEU A 253 5.41 1.66 -22.12
N THR A 254 6.04 0.50 -22.13
CA THR A 254 7.36 0.28 -22.76
C THR A 254 7.30 -0.61 -24.00
N THR A 255 6.12 -1.16 -24.31
CA THR A 255 5.91 -1.97 -25.52
C THR A 255 5.20 -1.13 -26.58
N ASN A 256 5.86 -0.93 -27.71
CA ASN A 256 5.25 -0.25 -28.86
C ASN A 256 4.21 -1.14 -29.54
N GLN A 257 3.12 -0.54 -30.02
CA GLN A 257 2.07 -1.19 -30.84
C GLN A 257 1.38 -2.39 -30.18
N LEU A 258 1.00 -2.27 -28.91
CA LEU A 258 0.06 -3.20 -28.29
C LEU A 258 -1.32 -3.09 -28.96
N ALA A 259 -1.89 -4.23 -29.36
CA ALA A 259 -3.30 -4.29 -29.74
C ALA A 259 -4.18 -3.84 -28.57
N LEU A 260 -5.36 -3.26 -28.85
CA LEU A 260 -6.33 -2.79 -27.83
C LEU A 260 -6.70 -3.84 -26.77
N SER A 261 -6.54 -5.13 -27.08
CA SER A 261 -6.74 -6.27 -26.18
C SER A 261 -5.49 -7.15 -26.01
N GLY A 262 -4.33 -6.70 -26.51
CA GLY A 262 -3.08 -7.43 -26.42
C GLY A 262 -2.47 -7.29 -25.03
N ASP A 263 -1.91 -8.37 -24.51
CA ASP A 263 -1.06 -8.32 -23.34
C ASP A 263 0.42 -8.27 -23.76
N PRO A 264 1.27 -7.52 -23.03
CA PRO A 264 2.71 -7.56 -23.24
C PRO A 264 3.24 -8.99 -23.08
N ASP A 265 4.29 -9.32 -23.83
CA ASP A 265 4.97 -10.61 -23.69
C ASP A 265 5.41 -10.80 -22.23
N ASN A 266 5.27 -12.02 -21.72
CA ASN A 266 5.60 -12.37 -20.34
C ASN A 266 7.08 -12.08 -20.01
N LYS A 267 7.95 -12.09 -21.03
CA LYS A 267 9.37 -11.71 -20.90
C LYS A 267 9.55 -10.22 -20.56
N VAL A 268 8.75 -9.33 -21.13
CA VAL A 268 8.81 -7.88 -20.85
C VAL A 268 8.26 -7.59 -19.46
N LYS A 269 7.18 -8.27 -19.07
CA LYS A 269 6.64 -8.26 -17.69
C LYS A 269 7.71 -8.65 -16.68
N LEU A 270 8.44 -9.73 -16.95
CA LEU A 270 9.53 -10.18 -16.09
C LEU A 270 10.70 -9.20 -16.04
N LEU A 271 11.05 -8.57 -17.17
CA LEU A 271 12.13 -7.59 -17.21
C LEU A 271 11.84 -6.41 -16.29
N TRP A 272 10.59 -5.93 -16.23
CA TRP A 272 10.19 -4.84 -15.31
C TRP A 272 10.09 -5.26 -13.84
N LEU A 273 10.06 -6.55 -13.53
CA LEU A 273 10.20 -7.02 -12.16
C LEU A 273 11.63 -6.85 -11.62
N ALA A 274 12.67 -6.82 -12.47
CA ALA A 274 14.04 -6.66 -12.03
C ALA A 274 14.36 -5.24 -11.49
N PRO A 275 13.97 -4.13 -12.15
CA PRO A 275 14.07 -2.78 -11.61
C PRO A 275 13.29 -2.58 -10.32
N LEU A 276 12.10 -3.20 -10.17
CA LEU A 276 11.30 -3.15 -8.93
C LEU A 276 12.02 -3.83 -7.75
N ARG A 277 12.79 -4.89 -8.02
CA ARG A 277 13.63 -5.56 -7.00
C ARG A 277 14.80 -4.67 -6.59
N LEU A 278 15.50 -4.09 -7.57
CA LEU A 278 16.64 -3.21 -7.36
C LEU A 278 16.24 -1.91 -6.64
N SER A 279 15.11 -1.31 -7.00
CA SER A 279 14.60 -0.10 -6.37
C SER A 279 14.16 -0.36 -4.93
N ALA A 280 13.60 -1.54 -4.63
CA ALA A 280 13.22 -1.91 -3.28
C ALA A 280 14.41 -2.26 -2.38
N SER A 281 15.44 -2.93 -2.91
CA SER A 281 16.70 -3.12 -2.18
C SER A 281 17.42 -1.79 -1.95
N ALA A 282 17.44 -0.91 -2.96
CA ALA A 282 18.01 0.42 -2.82
C ALA A 282 17.20 1.28 -1.85
N CYS A 283 15.87 1.23 -1.88
CA CYS A 283 15.01 1.98 -0.96
C CYS A 283 15.09 1.43 0.45
N SER A 284 15.20 0.11 0.66
CA SER A 284 15.44 -0.48 1.98
C SER A 284 16.84 -0.12 2.51
N CYS A 285 17.87 -0.12 1.66
CA CYS A 285 19.20 0.36 2.01
C CYS A 285 19.23 1.88 2.26
N VAL A 286 18.45 2.67 1.53
CA VAL A 286 18.35 4.12 1.68
C VAL A 286 17.50 4.49 2.88
N VAL A 287 16.44 3.74 3.20
CA VAL A 287 15.71 3.85 4.46
C VAL A 287 16.65 3.44 5.61
N ALA A 288 17.41 2.36 5.49
CA ALA A 288 18.42 1.98 6.48
C ALA A 288 19.58 3.00 6.61
N ALA A 289 19.95 3.69 5.53
CA ALA A 289 21.04 4.68 5.51
C ALA A 289 20.59 6.13 5.81
N LEU A 290 19.31 6.47 5.61
CA LEU A 290 18.69 7.78 5.89
C LEU A 290 17.92 7.80 7.21
N ILE A 291 18.00 6.76 8.04
CA ILE A 291 17.61 6.83 9.45
C ILE A 291 18.87 7.04 10.34
N PRO A 292 19.57 8.20 10.29
CA PRO A 292 20.09 8.78 11.51
C PRO A 292 18.90 9.34 12.29
N SER A 293 18.86 9.05 13.58
CA SER A 293 17.83 9.33 14.58
C SER A 293 17.25 10.76 14.66
N ASN A 294 17.70 11.72 13.85
CA ASN A 294 17.49 13.15 14.12
C ASN A 294 16.82 13.96 12.99
N HIS A 295 16.50 13.40 11.82
CA HIS A 295 15.99 14.20 10.68
C HIS A 295 14.69 13.66 10.06
N CYS A 296 14.01 12.74 10.72
CA CYS A 296 12.65 12.38 10.33
C CYS A 296 11.69 13.45 10.86
N ALA A 297 11.15 14.29 9.97
CA ALA A 297 9.98 15.13 10.26
C ALA A 297 8.79 14.29 10.80
N TRP A 298 8.79 12.98 10.52
CA TRP A 298 7.87 11.99 11.06
C TRP A 298 8.07 11.66 12.56
N LEU A 299 9.30 11.75 13.10
CA LEU A 299 9.59 11.52 14.52
C LEU A 299 9.46 12.78 15.37
N GLN A 300 9.56 13.97 14.77
CA GLN A 300 9.42 15.23 15.51
C GLN A 300 7.98 15.57 15.91
N VAL A 301 6.98 14.94 15.29
CA VAL A 301 5.55 15.14 15.61
C VAL A 301 5.10 14.29 16.80
N CYS A 302 5.89 13.30 17.23
CA CYS A 302 5.66 12.54 18.46
C CYS A 302 6.42 13.11 19.68
N ARG A 303 6.84 14.39 19.62
CA ARG A 303 7.32 15.16 20.78
C ARG A 303 6.34 16.26 21.15
#